data_AF-A0A950VB13-F1
#
_entry.id   AF-A0A950VB13-F1
#
_cell.length_a   1.000
_cell.length_b   1.000
_cell.length_c   1.000
_cell.angle_alpha   90.00
_cell.angle_beta   90.00
_cell.angle_gamma   90.00
#
_symmetry.space_group_name_H-M   'P 1'
#
loop_
_entity.id
_entity.type
_entity.pdbx_description
1 polymer ?
#
loop_
_entity_poly.entity_id
_entity_poly.type
_entity_poly.pdbx_seq_one_letter_code
_entity_poly.pdbx_strand_id
1 'polypeptide(L)' 'MVRVALLLAVFLLARLRLPAQVLYGSILGAVVDQAKSAVPGANVTVVSSGTSQTREAVSDASGNFSFPSLPGGIYEV' A
#
# COMPACT_ATOMS: atom_id res chain seq x y z
N MET A 1 23.54 -20.44 -37.44
CA MET A 1 22.17 -19.86 -37.43
C MET A 1 21.41 -20.15 -36.13
N VAL A 2 21.32 -21.39 -35.65
CA VAL A 2 20.58 -21.75 -34.41
C VAL A 2 21.03 -20.99 -33.16
N ARG A 3 22.34 -20.81 -32.93
CA ARG A 3 22.86 -20.10 -31.75
C ARG A 3 22.44 -18.62 -31.68
N VAL A 4 22.38 -17.95 -32.85
CA VAL A 4 21.97 -16.54 -32.94
C VAL A 4 20.48 -16.39 -32.69
N ALA A 5 19.66 -17.29 -33.24
CA ALA A 5 18.22 -17.33 -32.98
C ALA A 5 17.91 -17.55 -31.49
N LEU A 6 18.68 -18.42 -30.81
CA LEU A 6 18.52 -18.69 -29.38
C LEU A 6 18.82 -17.45 -28.52
N LEU A 7 19.90 -16.73 -28.83
CA LEU A 7 20.28 -15.49 -28.12
C LEU A 7 19.24 -14.38 -28.34
N LEU A 8 18.71 -14.25 -29.56
CA LEU A 8 17.65 -13.30 -29.86
C LEU A 8 16.37 -13.62 -29.07
N ALA A 9 15.98 -14.89 -29.03
CA ALA A 9 14.79 -15.34 -28.29
C ALA A 9 14.91 -15.05 -26.78
N VAL A 10 16.07 -15.31 -26.18
CA VAL A 10 16.33 -14.98 -24.76
C VAL A 10 16.27 -13.46 -24.53
N PHE A 11 16.82 -12.66 -25.43
CA PHE A 11 16.77 -11.20 -25.33
C PHE A 11 15.34 -10.65 -25.44
N LEU A 12 14.52 -11.23 -26.31
CA LEU A 12 13.09 -10.91 -26.45
C LEU A 12 12.29 -11.30 -25.19
N LEU A 13 12.55 -12.47 -24.63
CA LEU A 13 11.90 -12.95 -23.39
C LEU A 13 12.27 -12.11 -22.16
N ALA A 14 13.52 -11.64 -22.07
CA ALA A 14 14.00 -10.80 -20.99
C ALA A 14 13.34 -9.40 -20.93
N ARG A 15 12.63 -8.98 -21.99
CA ARG A 15 11.89 -7.71 -22.01
C ARG A 15 10.48 -7.80 -21.46
N LEU A 16 9.95 -9.00 -21.20
CA LEU A 16 8.65 -9.13 -20.57
C LEU A 16 8.72 -8.52 -19.17
N ARG A 17 7.94 -7.46 -18.94
CA ARG A 17 7.76 -6.90 -17.59
C ARG A 17 6.95 -7.89 -16.78
N LEU A 18 7.55 -8.57 -15.81
CA LEU A 18 6.80 -9.35 -14.81
C LEU A 18 6.25 -8.38 -13.75
N PRO A 19 4.92 -8.24 -13.58
CA PRO A 19 4.33 -7.45 -12.49
C PRO A 19 4.42 -8.21 -11.15
N ALA A 20 5.59 -8.74 -10.81
CA ALA A 20 5.77 -9.65 -9.66
C ALA A 20 6.15 -8.93 -8.36
N GLN A 21 6.46 -7.64 -8.41
CA GLN A 21 6.82 -6.86 -7.22
C GLN A 21 5.73 -5.84 -6.96
N VAL A 22 4.78 -6.19 -6.10
CA VAL A 22 3.96 -5.19 -5.42
C VAL A 22 4.13 -5.42 -3.94
N LEU A 23 4.96 -4.59 -3.31
CA LEU A 23 5.11 -4.60 -1.86
C LEU A 23 3.90 -3.85 -1.30
N TYR A 24 2.89 -4.60 -0.87
CA TYR A 24 1.77 -4.05 -0.12
C TYR A 24 2.10 -3.99 1.37
N GLY A 25 1.72 -2.89 2.00
CA GLY A 25 1.81 -2.69 3.44
C GLY A 25 0.43 -2.53 4.07
N SER A 26 0.41 -2.33 5.38
CA SER A 26 -0.77 -1.95 6.13
C SER A 26 -0.42 -0.82 7.09
N ILE A 27 -1.32 0.15 7.25
CA ILE A 27 -1.24 1.15 8.31
C ILE A 27 -2.23 0.71 9.40
N LEU A 28 -1.74 0.57 10.63
CA LEU A 28 -2.55 0.34 11.81
C LEU A 28 -2.28 1.46 12.80
N GLY A 29 -3.31 1.87 13.53
CA GLY A 29 -3.17 2.89 14.56
C GLY A 29 -4.36 2.91 15.50
N ALA A 30 -4.31 3.80 16.47
CA ALA A 30 -5.40 4.04 17.40
C ALA A 30 -5.61 5.55 17.58
N VAL A 31 -6.86 5.96 17.68
CA VAL A 31 -7.27 7.33 18.00
C VAL A 31 -7.50 7.41 19.50
N VAL A 32 -6.74 8.28 20.17
CA VAL A 32 -6.86 8.54 21.60
C VAL A 32 -6.99 10.02 21.88
N ASP A 33 -7.68 10.36 22.97
CA ASP A 33 -7.79 11.74 23.44
C ASP A 33 -6.56 12.19 24.27
N GLN A 34 -6.62 13.41 24.80
CA GLN A 34 -5.55 13.97 25.64
C GLN A 34 -5.35 13.19 26.96
N ALA A 35 -6.38 12.51 27.45
CA ALA A 35 -6.34 11.66 28.63
C ALA A 35 -5.90 10.21 28.31
N LYS A 36 -5.52 9.93 27.05
CA LYS A 36 -5.16 8.59 26.54
C LYS A 36 -6.32 7.59 26.50
N SER A 37 -7.57 8.08 26.50
CA SER A 37 -8.75 7.24 26.33
C SER A 37 -9.03 6.99 24.85
N ALA A 38 -9.52 5.80 24.51
CA ALA A 38 -9.90 5.44 23.15
C ALA A 38 -11.04 6.34 22.63
N VAL A 39 -10.96 6.72 21.35
CA VAL A 39 -12.01 7.49 20.66
C VAL A 39 -12.65 6.63 19.57
N PRO A 40 -13.84 6.05 19.82
CA PRO A 40 -14.62 5.33 18.82
C PRO A 40 -15.27 6.26 17.79
N GLY A 41 -15.48 5.76 16.57
CA GLY A 41 -16.23 6.49 15.54
C GLY A 41 -15.48 7.64 14.88
N ALA A 42 -14.17 7.78 15.12
CA ALA A 42 -13.35 8.79 14.48
C ALA A 42 -13.13 8.42 13.01
N ASN A 43 -13.39 9.37 12.10
CA ASN A 43 -13.08 9.21 10.68
C ASN A 43 -11.58 9.48 10.47
N VAL A 44 -10.86 8.47 9.98
CA VAL A 44 -9.44 8.54 9.66
C VAL A 44 -9.30 8.48 8.15
N THR A 45 -8.55 9.41 7.58
CA THR A 45 -8.30 9.48 6.14
C THR A 45 -6.80 9.34 5.90
N VAL A 46 -6.41 8.47 4.98
CA VAL A 46 -5.02 8.40 4.52
C VAL A 46 -4.91 8.86 3.08
N VAL A 47 -3.88 9.66 2.78
CA VAL A 47 -3.61 10.20 1.45
C VAL A 47 -2.25 9.75 0.97
N SER A 48 -2.21 9.09 -0.18
CA SER A 48 -0.94 8.72 -0.83
C SER A 48 -0.27 9.96 -1.42
N SER A 49 0.87 10.37 -0.88
CA SER A 49 1.55 11.60 -1.32
C SER A 49 2.02 11.56 -2.78
N GLY A 50 2.24 10.37 -3.34
CA GLY A 50 2.69 10.20 -4.72
C GLY A 50 1.57 10.12 -5.76
N THR A 51 0.34 9.80 -5.34
CA THR A 51 -0.79 9.55 -6.28
C THR A 51 -2.05 10.35 -5.96
N SER A 52 -2.07 11.04 -4.81
CA SER A 52 -3.25 11.71 -4.24
C SER A 52 -4.45 10.79 -4.04
N GLN A 53 -4.27 9.46 -4.08
CA GLN A 53 -5.33 8.51 -3.75
C GLN A 53 -5.64 8.59 -2.26
N THR A 54 -6.93 8.68 -1.93
CA THR A 54 -7.43 8.71 -0.56
C THR A 54 -8.07 7.37 -0.18
N ARG A 55 -7.97 7.01 1.10
CA ARG A 55 -8.75 5.93 1.73
C ARG A 55 -9.24 6.38 3.09
N GLU A 56 -10.41 5.90 3.48
CA GLU A 56 -11.05 6.24 4.75
C GLU A 56 -11.37 5.00 5.57
N ALA A 57 -11.27 5.12 6.89
CA ALA A 57 -11.66 4.10 7.84
C ALA A 57 -12.24 4.79 9.09
N VAL A 58 -13.11 4.07 9.80
CA VAL A 58 -13.67 4.55 11.07
C VAL A 58 -13.05 3.75 12.21
N SER A 59 -12.67 4.44 13.30
CA SER A 59 -12.12 3.78 14.49
C SER A 59 -13.16 2.91 15.20
N ASP A 60 -12.74 1.75 15.70
CA ASP A 60 -13.59 0.81 16.42
C ASP A 60 -13.84 1.23 17.89
N ALA A 61 -14.54 0.39 18.66
CA ALA A 61 -14.85 0.65 20.07
C ALA A 61 -13.61 0.77 20.99
N SER A 62 -12.46 0.26 20.54
CA SER A 62 -11.16 0.39 21.22
C SER A 62 -10.32 1.54 20.64
N GLY A 63 -10.88 2.33 19.71
CA GLY A 63 -10.20 3.42 19.03
C GLY A 63 -9.28 2.97 17.91
N ASN A 64 -9.20 1.68 17.59
CA ASN A 64 -8.28 1.17 16.57
C ASN A 64 -8.81 1.39 15.16
N PHE A 65 -7.91 1.62 14.21
CA PHE A 65 -8.20 1.66 12.78
C PHE A 65 -7.16 0.86 11.99
N SER A 66 -7.53 0.43 10.78
CA SER A 66 -6.60 -0.26 9.88
C SER A 66 -6.87 0.06 8.41
N PHE A 67 -5.79 0.16 7.64
CA PHE A 67 -5.78 0.28 6.19
C PHE A 67 -4.93 -0.85 5.60
N PRO A 68 -5.53 -2.02 5.33
CA PRO A 68 -4.80 -3.14 4.73
C PRO A 68 -4.54 -2.90 3.25
N SER A 69 -3.56 -3.63 2.70
CA SER A 69 -3.30 -3.70 1.27
C SER A 69 -3.07 -2.32 0.62
N LEU A 70 -2.24 -1.50 1.25
CA LEU A 70 -1.79 -0.23 0.70
C LEU A 70 -0.57 -0.47 -0.21
N PRO A 71 -0.56 0.04 -1.44
CA PRO A 71 0.65 0.05 -2.26
C PRO A 71 1.83 0.69 -1.52
N GLY A 72 3.05 0.23 -1.75
CA GLY A 72 4.24 0.84 -1.17
C GLY A 72 4.36 2.33 -1.56
N GLY A 73 4.57 3.19 -0.58
CA GLY A 73 4.67 4.64 -0.77
C GLY A 73 4.60 5.41 0.54
N ILE A 74 4.63 6.75 0.44
CA ILE A 74 4.43 7.67 1.56
C ILE A 74 2.95 8.01 1.66
N TYR A 75 2.43 7.98 2.88
CA TYR A 75 1.06 8.31 3.21
C TYR A 75 1.01 9.37 4.32
N GLU A 76 0.08 10.30 4.20
CA GLU A 76 -0.31 11.25 5.23
C GLU A 76 -1.61 10.76 5.88
N VAL A 77 -1.74 10.92 7.20
CA VAL A 77 -2.87 10.46 8.03
C VAL A 77 -3.43 11.65 8.79
#